data_AF-A0A0E3W3E0-F1
#
_entry.id   AF-A0A0E3W3E0-F1
#
_cell.length_a   1.000
_cell.length_b   1.000
_cell.length_c   1.000
_cell.angle_alpha   90.00
_cell.angle_beta   90.00
_cell.angle_gamma   90.00
#
_symmetry.space_group_name_H-M   'P 1'
#
loop_
_entity.id
_entity.type
_entity.pdbx_description
1 polymer ?
#
loop_
_entity_poly.entity_id
_entity_poly.type
_entity_poly.pdbx_seq_one_letter_code
_entity_poly.pdbx_strand_id
1 'polypeptide(L)'
;MRFAPGTKFNPANKILSVKTLILLVTALTGSILAVWLLGSTTVEMEGIEFKAGLSPGRSGITELHFPPFGMVEAKTHHGPVKLVISLEQIRSDTFKSHVDNPPDQKKLLERLRTSARAKITAFALHQVLVAGLGAFLLLLLLWRPGLVKTLLYSAISVLILVAVLAGVFRSYDTSAFHEPEYTGVISMAPAAVKFASDSLTDFQQIRSQTRQIVSNLGMLFSSADSLMVMANPEEQGEVVKVLLVSDLHSNPVGIELCRSLAARFKVDFLINSGDLTDMGSKLETNATQQLTAIGVPQLFVAGNHDSPETIAFINSLPDSQILNGQTITLKGLKIIGFADPLSSGSAVTYENAEQEKKASLQQMDSIKEAIKVQGRPDILVVHDYKLGRKLTPLANLVVSGHNHRIQIEEGSESEGVFANPGTTGASGLRGLYSESGISYSAAIAYIIPGNGLLAVDIIKYSPATQQFSLERKLLNAKPGAQ
;
A
#
# COMPACT_ATOMS: atom_id res chain seq x y z
N MET A 1 23.88 -58.84 -64.72
CA MET A 1 23.91 -57.36 -64.70
C MET A 1 23.06 -56.83 -65.85
N ARG A 2 21.90 -56.23 -65.54
CA ARG A 2 21.15 -55.36 -66.47
C ARG A 2 20.71 -54.15 -65.64
N PHE A 3 21.33 -53.00 -65.90
CA PHE A 3 20.96 -51.73 -65.29
C PHE A 3 19.63 -51.24 -65.90
N ALA A 4 18.68 -50.86 -65.05
CA ALA A 4 17.42 -50.23 -65.45
C ALA A 4 17.66 -48.76 -65.86
N PRO A 5 16.90 -48.22 -66.84
CA PRO A 5 17.16 -46.90 -67.40
C PRO A 5 16.62 -45.78 -66.50
N GLY A 6 17.40 -44.69 -66.43
CA GLY A 6 17.16 -43.53 -65.58
C GLY A 6 15.82 -42.81 -65.83
N THR A 7 15.25 -42.32 -64.74
CA THR A 7 14.11 -41.42 -64.68
C THR A 7 14.39 -40.15 -65.49
N LYS A 8 13.65 -39.94 -66.59
CA LYS A 8 13.70 -38.72 -67.40
C LYS A 8 13.29 -37.50 -66.57
N PHE A 9 14.20 -36.55 -66.43
CA PHE A 9 13.97 -35.21 -65.87
C PHE A 9 13.02 -34.43 -66.81
N ASN A 10 11.82 -34.04 -66.34
CA ASN A 10 10.87 -33.28 -67.15
C ASN A 10 10.72 -31.83 -66.64
N PRO A 11 11.27 -30.81 -67.35
CA PRO A 11 11.31 -29.41 -66.89
C PRO A 11 9.92 -28.73 -66.83
N ALA A 12 8.95 -29.20 -67.61
CA ALA A 12 7.59 -28.65 -67.63
C ALA A 12 6.84 -28.83 -66.29
N ASN A 13 7.08 -29.95 -65.60
CA ASN A 13 6.48 -30.23 -64.30
C ASN A 13 7.05 -29.29 -63.21
N LYS A 14 8.34 -28.92 -63.29
CA LYS A 14 8.93 -27.96 -62.35
C LYS A 14 8.34 -26.55 -62.50
N ILE A 15 8.15 -26.08 -63.74
CA ILE A 15 7.59 -24.75 -64.01
C ILE A 15 6.14 -24.65 -63.51
N LEU A 16 5.35 -25.72 -63.71
CA LEU A 16 3.98 -25.78 -63.21
C LEU A 16 3.91 -25.77 -61.67
N SER A 17 4.82 -26.50 -61.00
CA SER A 17 4.93 -26.50 -59.53
C SER A 17 5.35 -25.14 -58.97
N VAL A 18 6.29 -24.44 -59.62
CA VAL A 18 6.73 -23.09 -59.23
C VAL A 18 5.59 -22.08 -59.37
N LYS A 19 4.84 -22.12 -60.48
CA LYS A 19 3.70 -21.21 -60.69
C LYS A 19 2.59 -21.43 -59.64
N THR A 20 2.31 -22.70 -59.32
CA THR A 20 1.34 -23.07 -58.27
C THR A 20 1.77 -22.55 -56.90
N LEU A 21 3.06 -22.71 -56.56
CA LEU A 21 3.62 -22.21 -55.32
C LEU A 21 3.52 -20.69 -55.20
N ILE A 22 3.86 -19.95 -56.27
CA ILE A 22 3.79 -18.48 -56.29
C ILE A 22 2.34 -18.00 -56.07
N LEU A 23 1.36 -18.63 -56.72
CA LEU A 23 -0.05 -18.29 -56.54
C LEU A 23 -0.50 -18.54 -55.10
N LEU A 24 -0.12 -19.69 -54.51
CA LEU A 24 -0.46 -20.00 -53.13
C LEU A 24 0.19 -19.03 -52.13
N VAL A 25 1.47 -18.68 -52.32
CA VAL A 25 2.15 -17.68 -51.50
C VAL A 25 1.47 -16.32 -51.62
N THR A 26 1.13 -15.88 -52.84
CA THR A 26 0.41 -14.62 -53.05
C THR A 26 -0.95 -14.63 -52.34
N ALA A 27 -1.70 -15.74 -52.44
CA ALA A 27 -2.98 -15.89 -51.75
C ALA A 27 -2.82 -15.78 -50.23
N LEU A 28 -1.82 -16.47 -49.66
CA LEU A 28 -1.52 -16.45 -48.24
C LEU A 28 -1.10 -15.06 -47.77
N THR A 29 -0.24 -14.36 -48.52
CA THR A 29 0.12 -12.97 -48.24
C THR A 29 -1.11 -12.06 -48.26
N GLY A 30 -2.01 -12.22 -49.24
CA GLY A 30 -3.26 -11.47 -49.33
C GLY A 30 -4.18 -11.70 -48.13
N SER A 31 -4.32 -12.96 -47.69
CA SER A 31 -5.07 -13.30 -46.47
C SER A 31 -4.48 -12.65 -45.22
N ILE A 32 -3.16 -12.76 -45.02
CA ILE A 32 -2.47 -12.21 -43.84
C ILE A 32 -2.57 -10.68 -43.81
N LEU A 33 -2.34 -10.00 -44.94
CA LEU A 33 -2.41 -8.54 -45.03
C LEU A 33 -3.84 -8.03 -44.77
N ALA A 34 -4.85 -8.69 -45.33
CA ALA A 34 -6.23 -8.28 -45.11
C ALA A 34 -6.66 -8.47 -43.65
N VAL A 35 -6.32 -9.60 -43.02
CA VAL A 35 -6.57 -9.83 -41.59
C VAL A 35 -5.87 -8.79 -40.73
N TRP A 36 -4.61 -8.48 -41.02
CA TRP A 36 -3.84 -7.52 -40.24
C TRP A 36 -4.37 -6.09 -40.35
N LEU A 37 -4.75 -5.65 -41.54
CA LEU A 37 -5.14 -4.26 -41.80
C LEU A 37 -6.64 -3.99 -41.60
N LEU A 38 -7.49 -4.97 -41.93
CA LEU A 38 -8.95 -4.80 -42.01
C LEU A 38 -9.71 -5.73 -41.08
N GLY A 39 -9.03 -6.65 -40.39
CA GLY A 39 -9.66 -7.64 -39.52
C GLY A 39 -10.01 -7.13 -38.11
N SER A 40 -9.62 -5.91 -37.73
CA SER A 40 -9.93 -5.41 -36.37
C SER A 40 -11.43 -5.27 -36.17
N THR A 41 -11.96 -5.79 -35.06
CA THR A 41 -13.40 -5.76 -34.73
C THR A 41 -13.61 -5.19 -33.33
N THR A 42 -14.61 -4.34 -33.17
CA THR A 42 -15.04 -3.85 -31.86
C THR A 42 -16.02 -4.83 -31.22
N VAL A 43 -15.77 -5.16 -29.96
CA VAL A 43 -16.55 -6.10 -29.16
C VAL A 43 -16.95 -5.40 -27.87
N GLU A 44 -18.25 -5.24 -27.67
CA GLU A 44 -18.83 -4.76 -26.41
C GLU A 44 -19.08 -5.95 -25.47
N MET A 45 -18.61 -5.84 -24.22
CA MET A 45 -18.87 -6.77 -23.13
C MET A 45 -19.20 -5.99 -21.86
N GLU A 46 -20.43 -6.14 -21.34
CA GLU A 46 -20.87 -5.56 -20.06
C GLU A 46 -20.56 -4.04 -19.92
N GLY A 47 -20.78 -3.27 -20.98
CA GLY A 47 -20.54 -1.82 -21.00
C GLY A 47 -19.08 -1.41 -21.23
N ILE A 48 -18.19 -2.35 -21.54
CA ILE A 48 -16.80 -2.09 -21.91
C ILE A 48 -16.61 -2.45 -23.38
N GLU A 49 -16.09 -1.50 -24.15
CA GLU A 49 -15.78 -1.68 -25.57
C GLU A 49 -14.30 -2.00 -25.77
N PHE A 50 -14.04 -3.14 -26.41
CA PHE A 50 -12.71 -3.59 -26.76
C PHE A 50 -12.56 -3.68 -28.28
N LYS A 51 -11.44 -3.20 -28.81
CA LYS A 51 -11.04 -3.44 -30.19
C LYS A 51 -10.07 -4.62 -30.23
N ALA A 52 -10.49 -5.72 -30.84
CA ALA A 52 -9.68 -6.92 -31.00
C ALA A 52 -9.14 -7.04 -32.43
N GLY A 53 -7.89 -7.49 -32.56
CA GLY A 53 -7.24 -7.70 -33.85
C GLY A 53 -6.14 -8.76 -33.80
N LEU A 54 -5.74 -9.22 -34.97
CA LEU A 54 -4.62 -10.15 -35.14
C LEU A 54 -3.52 -9.45 -35.92
N SER A 55 -2.28 -9.58 -35.46
CA SER A 55 -1.12 -9.09 -36.20
C SER A 55 -0.04 -10.18 -36.31
N PRO A 56 0.78 -10.17 -37.37
CA PRO A 56 1.91 -11.08 -37.48
C PRO A 56 2.91 -10.87 -36.32
N GLY A 57 3.39 -11.98 -35.75
CA GLY A 57 4.33 -11.98 -34.63
C GLY A 57 5.47 -12.96 -34.82
N ARG A 58 6.55 -12.78 -34.05
CA ARG A 58 7.62 -13.80 -33.94
C ARG A 58 7.29 -14.87 -32.89
N SER A 59 6.44 -14.53 -31.93
CA SER A 59 6.01 -15.37 -30.82
C SER A 59 4.51 -15.16 -30.57
N GLY A 60 3.87 -16.16 -29.96
CA GLY A 60 2.45 -16.12 -29.66
C GLY A 60 2.18 -15.34 -28.38
N ILE A 61 1.94 -14.05 -28.53
CA ILE A 61 1.67 -13.14 -27.42
C ILE A 61 0.27 -12.55 -27.52
N THR A 62 -0.32 -12.25 -26.37
CA THR A 62 -1.53 -11.43 -26.27
C THR A 62 -1.14 -10.11 -25.62
N GLU A 63 -1.46 -9.00 -26.29
CA GLU A 63 -1.25 -7.64 -25.81
C GLU A 63 -2.62 -7.03 -25.45
N LEU A 64 -2.75 -6.58 -24.21
CA LEU A 64 -3.91 -5.84 -23.71
C LEU A 64 -3.52 -4.37 -23.55
N HIS A 65 -4.07 -3.49 -24.38
CA HIS A 65 -3.80 -2.06 -24.35
C HIS A 65 -4.86 -1.33 -23.54
N PHE A 66 -4.42 -0.46 -22.64
CA PHE A 66 -5.26 0.39 -21.79
C PHE A 66 -4.87 1.85 -21.96
N PRO A 67 -5.14 2.51 -23.10
CA PRO A 67 -4.75 3.90 -23.31
C PRO A 67 -5.45 4.85 -22.31
N PRO A 68 -4.77 5.89 -21.79
CA PRO A 68 -3.35 6.24 -21.94
C PRO A 68 -2.42 5.55 -20.90
N PHE A 69 -2.92 4.59 -20.14
CA PHE A 69 -2.29 4.05 -18.94
C PHE A 69 -1.21 2.99 -19.20
N GLY A 70 -1.18 2.39 -20.39
CA GLY A 70 -0.12 1.45 -20.79
C GLY A 70 -0.65 0.16 -21.39
N MET A 71 0.15 -0.90 -21.34
CA MET A 71 -0.23 -2.23 -21.87
C MET A 71 0.27 -3.37 -20.98
N VAL A 72 -0.43 -4.49 -21.07
CA VAL A 72 -0.12 -5.77 -20.42
C VAL A 72 0.15 -6.81 -21.50
N GLU A 73 1.31 -7.42 -21.47
CA GLU A 73 1.74 -8.44 -22.44
C GLU A 73 1.92 -9.81 -21.77
N ALA A 74 1.44 -10.87 -22.42
CA ALA A 74 1.66 -12.25 -21.97
C ALA A 74 1.91 -13.22 -23.13
N LYS A 75 2.85 -14.15 -22.92
CA LYS A 75 3.16 -15.26 -23.85
C LYS A 75 2.12 -16.37 -23.72
N THR A 76 1.02 -16.20 -24.43
CA THR A 76 -0.20 -17.00 -24.23
C THR A 76 -0.27 -18.23 -25.13
N HIS A 77 0.41 -18.27 -26.27
CA HIS A 77 0.22 -19.38 -27.22
C HIS A 77 1.47 -19.62 -28.07
N HIS A 78 1.46 -20.72 -28.84
CA HIS A 78 2.50 -21.00 -29.81
C HIS A 78 2.08 -20.51 -31.20
N GLY A 79 3.03 -19.94 -31.94
CA GLY A 79 2.84 -19.55 -33.34
C GLY A 79 3.18 -18.09 -33.62
N PRO A 80 3.20 -17.70 -34.91
CA PRO A 80 3.67 -16.39 -35.35
C PRO A 80 2.54 -15.35 -35.39
N VAL A 81 1.69 -15.31 -34.37
CA VAL A 81 0.50 -14.43 -34.32
C VAL A 81 0.48 -13.69 -33.00
N LYS A 82 0.12 -12.41 -33.04
CA LYS A 82 -0.14 -11.60 -31.85
C LYS A 82 -1.62 -11.27 -31.80
N LEU A 83 -2.23 -11.51 -30.66
CA LEU A 83 -3.59 -11.08 -30.37
C LEU A 83 -3.52 -9.71 -29.70
N VAL A 84 -4.08 -8.68 -30.32
CA VAL A 84 -4.07 -7.32 -29.80
C VAL A 84 -5.49 -6.96 -29.38
N ILE A 85 -5.68 -6.61 -28.12
CA ILE A 85 -6.97 -6.19 -27.57
C ILE A 85 -6.76 -4.82 -26.94
N SER A 86 -7.42 -3.79 -27.45
CA SER A 86 -7.35 -2.43 -26.92
C SER A 86 -8.66 -2.05 -26.27
N LEU A 87 -8.61 -1.52 -25.05
CA LEU A 87 -9.73 -0.83 -24.45
C LEU A 87 -9.98 0.49 -25.19
N GLU A 88 -11.18 0.69 -25.71
CA GLU A 88 -11.58 1.91 -26.42
C GLU A 88 -12.41 2.81 -25.50
N GLN A 89 -13.46 2.26 -24.88
CA GLN A 89 -14.39 3.05 -24.08
C GLN A 89 -15.01 2.24 -22.94
N ILE A 90 -15.24 2.90 -21.81
CA ILE A 90 -16.03 2.38 -20.68
C ILE A 90 -17.33 3.20 -20.61
N ARG A 91 -18.48 2.55 -20.72
CA ARG A 91 -19.77 3.21 -20.63
C ARG A 91 -20.13 3.50 -19.16
N SER A 92 -20.37 4.77 -18.86
CA SER A 92 -20.50 5.30 -17.50
C SER A 92 -21.80 4.86 -16.80
N ASP A 93 -22.86 4.59 -17.55
CA ASP A 93 -24.17 4.13 -17.07
C ASP A 93 -24.10 2.73 -16.42
N THR A 94 -23.38 1.83 -17.07
CA THR A 94 -23.24 0.43 -16.67
C THR A 94 -22.26 0.31 -15.51
N PHE A 95 -21.15 1.05 -15.57
CA PHE A 95 -20.16 1.09 -14.49
C PHE A 95 -20.77 1.59 -13.17
N LYS A 96 -21.59 2.65 -13.20
CA LYS A 96 -22.24 3.22 -12.00
C LYS A 96 -23.19 2.22 -11.34
N SER A 97 -24.00 1.50 -12.13
CA SER A 97 -24.91 0.47 -11.61
C SER A 97 -24.18 -0.72 -10.93
N HIS A 98 -22.96 -1.04 -11.37
CA HIS A 98 -22.13 -2.10 -10.78
C HIS A 98 -21.41 -1.66 -9.50
N VAL A 99 -21.12 -0.37 -9.36
CA VAL A 99 -20.59 0.21 -8.12
C VAL A 99 -21.68 0.27 -7.05
N ASP A 100 -22.91 0.62 -7.43
CA ASP A 100 -24.04 0.75 -6.50
C ASP A 100 -24.63 -0.60 -6.08
N ASN A 101 -24.57 -1.62 -6.95
CA ASN A 101 -25.03 -2.99 -6.67
C ASN A 101 -24.04 -4.02 -7.22
N PRO A 102 -23.03 -4.45 -6.44
CA PRO A 102 -22.04 -5.41 -6.90
C PRO A 102 -22.73 -6.75 -7.25
N PRO A 103 -22.62 -7.24 -8.50
CA PRO A 103 -23.28 -8.46 -8.92
C PRO A 103 -22.66 -9.70 -8.26
N ASP A 104 -23.49 -10.74 -8.11
CA ASP A 104 -23.04 -12.08 -7.70
C ASP A 104 -21.95 -12.60 -8.65
N GLN A 105 -20.75 -12.81 -8.10
CA GLN A 105 -19.52 -13.15 -8.83
C GLN A 105 -19.72 -14.38 -9.74
N LYS A 106 -20.51 -15.36 -9.30
CA LYS A 106 -20.79 -16.57 -10.11
C LYS A 106 -21.67 -16.28 -11.32
N LYS A 107 -22.69 -15.43 -11.17
CA LYS A 107 -23.58 -15.04 -12.28
C LYS A 107 -22.86 -14.15 -13.28
N LEU A 108 -21.96 -13.28 -12.82
CA LEU A 108 -21.13 -12.45 -13.69
C LEU A 108 -20.17 -13.32 -14.52
N LEU A 109 -19.49 -14.29 -13.90
CA LEU A 109 -18.58 -15.20 -14.59
C LEU A 109 -19.28 -16.03 -15.68
N GLU A 110 -20.47 -16.58 -15.39
CA GLU A 110 -21.26 -17.34 -16.37
C GLU A 110 -21.74 -16.48 -17.56
N ARG A 111 -22.16 -15.23 -17.28
CA ARG A 111 -22.54 -14.26 -18.32
C ARG A 111 -21.35 -13.88 -19.20
N LEU A 112 -20.21 -13.56 -18.60
CA LEU A 112 -18.98 -13.24 -19.32
C LEU A 112 -18.54 -14.40 -20.20
N ARG A 113 -18.57 -15.64 -19.69
CA ARG A 113 -18.18 -16.84 -20.45
C ARG A 113 -19.06 -17.07 -21.67
N THR A 114 -20.37 -16.95 -21.50
CA THR A 114 -21.35 -17.18 -22.58
C THR A 114 -21.25 -16.09 -23.65
N SER A 115 -21.17 -14.82 -23.24
CA SER A 115 -21.00 -13.68 -24.14
C SER A 115 -19.66 -13.74 -24.88
N ALA A 116 -18.57 -14.08 -24.20
CA ALA A 116 -17.24 -14.21 -24.81
C ALA A 116 -17.24 -15.26 -25.93
N ARG A 117 -17.86 -16.43 -25.72
CA ARG A 117 -17.90 -17.49 -26.74
C ARG A 117 -18.57 -17.03 -28.03
N ALA A 118 -19.74 -16.39 -27.92
CA ALA A 118 -20.46 -15.88 -29.09
C ALA A 118 -19.66 -14.80 -29.84
N LYS A 119 -19.05 -13.86 -29.11
CA LYS A 119 -18.23 -12.79 -29.71
C LYS A 119 -16.95 -13.33 -30.35
N ILE A 120 -16.28 -14.31 -29.74
CA ILE A 120 -15.11 -14.98 -30.31
C ILE A 120 -15.49 -15.70 -31.61
N THR A 121 -16.65 -16.38 -31.66
CA THR A 121 -17.09 -17.03 -32.90
C THR A 121 -17.40 -16.02 -34.01
N ALA A 122 -18.03 -14.90 -33.69
CA ALA A 122 -18.29 -13.83 -34.65
C ALA A 122 -16.98 -13.21 -35.17
N PHE A 123 -16.02 -12.96 -34.28
CA PHE A 123 -14.69 -12.48 -34.62
C PHE A 123 -13.96 -13.46 -35.55
N ALA A 124 -13.96 -14.76 -35.23
CA ALA A 124 -13.32 -15.78 -36.07
C ALA A 124 -13.95 -15.85 -37.47
N LEU A 125 -15.27 -15.81 -37.58
CA LEU A 125 -15.97 -15.78 -38.87
C LEU A 125 -15.62 -14.53 -39.67
N HIS A 126 -15.52 -13.37 -39.01
CA HIS A 126 -15.07 -12.14 -39.65
C HIS A 126 -13.64 -12.27 -40.21
N GLN A 127 -12.71 -12.88 -39.47
CA GLN A 127 -11.35 -13.13 -39.97
C GLN A 127 -11.33 -14.03 -41.20
N VAL A 128 -12.14 -15.08 -41.22
CA VAL A 128 -12.25 -16.01 -42.36
C VAL A 128 -12.73 -15.28 -43.61
N LEU A 129 -13.75 -14.42 -43.47
CA LEU A 129 -14.28 -13.63 -44.58
C LEU A 129 -13.26 -12.62 -45.11
N VAL A 130 -12.63 -11.85 -44.21
CA VAL A 130 -11.62 -10.84 -44.58
C VAL A 130 -10.39 -11.52 -45.22
N ALA A 131 -9.93 -12.65 -44.69
CA ALA A 131 -8.83 -13.43 -45.26
C ALA A 131 -9.14 -13.94 -46.67
N GLY A 132 -10.37 -14.42 -46.90
CA GLY A 132 -10.82 -14.92 -48.19
C GLY A 132 -10.91 -13.80 -49.24
N LEU A 133 -11.50 -12.66 -48.86
CA LEU A 133 -11.57 -11.48 -49.71
C LEU A 133 -10.18 -10.92 -50.05
N GLY A 134 -9.30 -10.83 -49.05
CA GLY A 134 -7.91 -10.40 -49.23
C GLY A 134 -7.13 -11.26 -50.21
N ALA A 135 -7.20 -12.59 -50.05
CA ALA A 135 -6.58 -13.52 -50.98
C ALA A 135 -7.17 -13.40 -52.39
N PHE A 136 -8.50 -13.33 -52.50
CA PHE A 136 -9.19 -13.25 -53.78
C PHE A 136 -8.80 -11.99 -54.55
N LEU A 137 -8.87 -10.83 -53.90
CA LEU A 137 -8.55 -9.54 -54.51
C LEU A 137 -7.08 -9.44 -54.91
N LEU A 138 -6.15 -9.89 -54.05
CA LEU A 138 -4.72 -9.80 -54.35
C LEU A 138 -4.33 -10.74 -55.51
N LEU A 139 -4.88 -11.96 -55.54
CA LEU A 139 -4.69 -12.88 -56.66
C LEU A 139 -5.25 -12.34 -57.97
N LEU A 140 -6.47 -11.80 -57.94
CA LEU A 140 -7.12 -11.21 -59.11
C LEU A 140 -6.31 -10.02 -59.64
N LEU A 141 -5.80 -9.15 -58.75
CA LEU A 141 -5.07 -7.95 -59.12
C LEU A 141 -3.72 -8.26 -59.77
N LEU A 142 -2.92 -9.16 -59.17
CA LEU A 142 -1.55 -9.44 -59.62
C LEU A 142 -1.49 -10.44 -60.78
N TRP A 143 -2.30 -11.50 -60.73
CA TRP A 143 -2.11 -12.67 -61.60
C TRP A 143 -3.28 -12.89 -62.57
N ARG A 144 -4.43 -12.25 -62.32
CA ARG A 144 -5.69 -12.40 -63.07
C ARG A 144 -5.97 -13.87 -63.46
N PRO A 145 -5.87 -14.86 -62.55
CA PRO A 145 -6.21 -16.22 -62.90
C PRO A 145 -7.73 -16.32 -63.17
N GLY A 146 -8.15 -17.27 -64.01
CA GLY A 146 -9.57 -17.53 -64.21
C GLY A 146 -10.28 -17.82 -62.88
N LEU A 147 -11.56 -17.43 -62.77
CA LEU A 147 -12.33 -17.38 -61.52
C LEU A 147 -12.21 -18.64 -60.64
N VAL A 148 -12.28 -19.83 -61.25
CA VAL A 148 -12.19 -21.12 -60.55
C VAL A 148 -10.86 -21.28 -59.81
N LYS A 149 -9.75 -20.87 -60.43
CA LYS A 149 -8.42 -20.97 -59.81
C LYS A 149 -8.27 -19.96 -58.68
N THR A 150 -8.76 -18.73 -58.86
CA THR A 150 -8.74 -17.71 -57.80
C THR A 150 -9.50 -18.20 -56.57
N LEU A 151 -10.71 -18.73 -56.75
CA LEU A 151 -11.51 -19.29 -55.65
C LEU A 151 -10.80 -20.47 -54.96
N LEU A 152 -10.21 -21.39 -55.73
CA LEU A 152 -9.48 -22.54 -55.18
C LEU A 152 -8.29 -22.10 -54.31
N TYR A 153 -7.42 -21.21 -54.80
CA TYR A 153 -6.24 -20.77 -54.05
C TYR A 153 -6.61 -19.92 -52.83
N SER A 154 -7.65 -19.07 -52.92
CA SER A 154 -8.19 -18.35 -51.76
C SER A 154 -8.78 -19.30 -50.71
N ALA A 155 -9.49 -20.35 -51.13
CA ALA A 155 -10.02 -21.35 -50.20
C ALA A 155 -8.90 -22.11 -49.48
N ILE A 156 -7.84 -22.48 -50.20
CA ILE A 156 -6.65 -23.15 -49.63
C ILE A 156 -5.93 -22.21 -48.65
N SER A 157 -5.74 -20.92 -48.97
CA SER A 157 -5.08 -19.98 -48.05
C SER A 157 -5.88 -19.76 -46.78
N VAL A 158 -7.21 -19.65 -46.89
CA VAL A 158 -8.11 -19.58 -45.73
C VAL A 158 -8.03 -20.85 -44.89
N LEU A 159 -8.01 -22.04 -45.50
CA LEU A 159 -7.87 -23.31 -44.77
C LEU A 159 -6.55 -23.37 -43.98
N ILE A 160 -5.44 -22.92 -44.58
CA ILE A 160 -4.14 -22.83 -43.91
C ILE A 160 -4.23 -21.86 -42.72
N LEU A 161 -4.82 -20.68 -42.92
CA LEU A 161 -4.96 -19.68 -41.86
C LEU A 161 -5.84 -20.19 -40.70
N VAL A 162 -6.95 -20.87 -41.00
CA VAL A 162 -7.80 -21.53 -40.01
C VAL A 162 -7.03 -22.60 -39.24
N ALA A 163 -6.19 -23.40 -39.91
CA ALA A 163 -5.36 -24.40 -39.25
C ALA A 163 -4.34 -23.76 -38.29
N VAL A 164 -3.70 -22.65 -38.67
CA VAL A 164 -2.80 -21.89 -37.80
C VAL A 164 -3.55 -21.34 -36.59
N LEU A 165 -4.70 -20.68 -36.80
CA LEU A 165 -5.51 -20.13 -35.71
C LEU A 165 -6.05 -21.24 -34.78
N ALA A 166 -6.43 -22.40 -35.31
CA ALA A 166 -6.83 -23.53 -34.49
C ALA A 166 -5.68 -24.03 -33.61
N GLY A 167 -4.43 -24.01 -34.12
CA GLY A 167 -3.23 -24.28 -33.34
C GLY A 167 -2.99 -23.25 -32.23
N VAL A 168 -3.20 -21.96 -32.53
CA VAL A 168 -3.15 -20.86 -31.55
C VAL A 168 -4.17 -21.08 -30.44
N PHE A 169 -5.45 -21.29 -30.77
CA PHE A 169 -6.51 -21.52 -29.78
C PHE A 169 -6.28 -22.79 -28.95
N ARG A 170 -5.75 -23.85 -29.54
CA ARG A 170 -5.44 -25.11 -28.83
C ARG A 170 -4.29 -24.94 -27.85
N SER A 171 -3.30 -24.12 -28.20
CA SER A 171 -2.13 -23.87 -27.36
C SER A 171 -2.29 -22.66 -26.43
N TYR A 172 -3.49 -22.07 -26.37
CA TYR A 172 -3.76 -20.88 -25.59
C TYR A 172 -3.79 -21.21 -24.09
N ASP A 173 -2.87 -20.62 -23.35
CA ASP A 173 -2.72 -20.74 -21.92
C ASP A 173 -3.11 -19.43 -21.24
N THR A 174 -4.23 -19.47 -20.52
CA THR A 174 -4.72 -18.33 -19.73
C THR A 174 -3.86 -18.06 -18.50
N SER A 175 -3.11 -19.06 -18.02
CA SER A 175 -2.25 -18.91 -16.83
C SER A 175 -1.02 -18.06 -17.10
N ALA A 176 -0.67 -17.81 -18.37
CA ALA A 176 0.38 -16.87 -18.76
C ALA A 176 0.14 -15.43 -18.25
N PHE A 177 -1.11 -15.07 -17.92
CA PHE A 177 -1.44 -13.79 -17.30
C PHE A 177 -1.17 -13.73 -15.79
N HIS A 178 -0.67 -14.81 -15.16
CA HIS A 178 -0.18 -14.76 -13.78
C HIS A 178 1.17 -14.03 -13.66
N GLU A 179 2.01 -14.08 -14.70
CA GLU A 179 3.29 -13.38 -14.77
C GLU A 179 3.39 -12.53 -16.05
N PRO A 180 2.51 -11.52 -16.24
CA PRO A 180 2.53 -10.71 -17.44
C PRO A 180 3.57 -9.58 -17.32
N GLU A 181 4.01 -9.08 -18.47
CA GLU A 181 4.87 -7.91 -18.55
C GLU A 181 4.00 -6.64 -18.62
N TYR A 182 4.17 -5.73 -17.67
CA TYR A 182 3.46 -4.46 -17.62
C TYR A 182 4.35 -3.33 -18.13
N THR A 183 3.80 -2.45 -18.96
CA THR A 183 4.47 -1.22 -19.41
C THR A 183 3.57 0.00 -19.26
N GLY A 184 4.16 1.17 -19.05
CA GLY A 184 3.41 2.40 -18.76
C GLY A 184 3.02 2.55 -17.29
N VAL A 185 2.04 3.40 -17.00
CA VAL A 185 1.57 3.72 -15.64
C VAL A 185 0.98 2.48 -14.92
N ILE A 186 0.37 1.56 -15.67
CA ILE A 186 -0.19 0.32 -15.14
C ILE A 186 0.87 -0.64 -14.56
N SER A 187 2.17 -0.42 -14.83
CA SER A 187 3.25 -1.16 -14.18
C SER A 187 3.29 -1.05 -12.65
N MET A 188 2.63 -0.02 -12.08
CA MET A 188 2.48 0.15 -10.64
C MET A 188 1.28 -0.62 -10.05
N ALA A 189 0.36 -1.13 -10.88
CA ALA A 189 -0.86 -1.79 -10.42
C ALA A 189 -0.60 -3.08 -9.62
N PRO A 190 0.35 -3.96 -10.00
CA PRO A 190 0.66 -5.15 -9.20
C PRO A 190 1.14 -4.79 -7.79
N ALA A 191 1.92 -3.71 -7.63
CA ALA A 191 2.38 -3.26 -6.31
C ALA A 191 1.20 -2.81 -5.42
N ALA A 192 0.22 -2.11 -6.00
CA ALA A 192 -0.99 -1.69 -5.28
C ALA A 192 -1.89 -2.89 -4.89
N VAL A 193 -2.07 -3.85 -5.79
CA VAL A 193 -2.85 -5.08 -5.52
C VAL A 193 -2.16 -5.95 -4.49
N LYS A 194 -0.84 -6.11 -4.60
CA LYS A 194 -0.02 -6.82 -3.62
C LYS A 194 -0.11 -6.13 -2.27
N PHE A 195 0.04 -4.80 -2.20
CA PHE A 195 -0.16 -4.05 -0.96
C PHE A 195 -1.55 -4.29 -0.34
N ALA A 196 -2.62 -4.30 -1.13
CA ALA A 196 -3.97 -4.56 -0.62
C ALA A 196 -4.16 -6.01 -0.15
N SER A 197 -3.63 -6.99 -0.87
CA SER A 197 -3.68 -8.41 -0.53
C SER A 197 -2.84 -8.75 0.70
N ASP A 198 -1.62 -8.23 0.76
CA ASP A 198 -0.70 -8.39 1.87
C ASP A 198 -1.30 -7.73 3.11
N SER A 199 -1.82 -6.49 3.00
CA SER A 199 -2.54 -5.82 4.09
C SER A 199 -3.72 -6.65 4.62
N LEU A 200 -4.50 -7.31 3.77
CA LEU A 200 -5.66 -8.13 4.18
C LEU A 200 -5.26 -9.48 4.79
N THR A 201 -4.22 -10.12 4.26
CA THR A 201 -3.74 -11.44 4.71
C THR A 201 -2.93 -11.31 6.01
N ASP A 202 -2.21 -10.20 6.17
CA ASP A 202 -1.45 -9.87 7.37
C ASP A 202 -2.33 -9.55 8.56
N PHE A 203 -3.60 -9.14 8.41
CA PHE A 203 -4.49 -8.97 9.57
C PHE A 203 -4.70 -10.26 10.38
N GLN A 204 -4.62 -11.45 9.76
CA GLN A 204 -4.71 -12.71 10.49
C GLN A 204 -3.38 -13.12 11.14
N GLN A 205 -2.25 -12.80 10.49
CA GLN A 205 -0.90 -13.09 10.99
C GLN A 205 -0.46 -12.12 12.10
N ILE A 206 -0.80 -10.83 11.97
CA ILE A 206 -0.70 -9.81 13.01
C ILE A 206 -1.53 -10.22 14.23
N ARG A 207 -2.77 -10.71 14.05
CA ARG A 207 -3.61 -11.20 15.18
C ARG A 207 -3.02 -12.43 15.89
N SER A 208 -2.25 -13.26 15.20
CA SER A 208 -1.50 -14.37 15.78
C SER A 208 -0.29 -13.88 16.59
N GLN A 209 0.49 -12.95 16.03
CA GLN A 209 1.62 -12.32 16.72
C GLN A 209 1.18 -11.48 17.93
N THR A 210 0.04 -10.79 17.85
CA THR A 210 -0.61 -10.11 18.99
C THR A 210 -0.91 -11.06 20.15
N ARG A 211 -1.43 -12.27 19.90
CA ARG A 211 -1.71 -13.24 20.98
C ARG A 211 -0.43 -13.74 21.66
N GLN A 212 0.68 -13.82 20.92
CA GLN A 212 1.99 -14.20 21.48
C GLN A 212 2.63 -13.05 22.27
N ILE A 213 2.47 -11.80 21.83
CA ILE A 213 2.82 -10.58 22.59
C ILE A 213 2.04 -10.54 23.92
N VAL A 214 0.74 -10.84 23.89
CA VAL A 214 -0.12 -10.93 25.09
C VAL A 214 0.24 -12.11 26.00
N SER A 215 0.72 -13.23 25.44
CA SER A 215 1.18 -14.41 26.19
C SER A 215 2.49 -14.16 26.95
N ASN A 216 3.43 -13.42 26.35
CA ASN A 216 4.73 -13.10 26.98
C ASN A 216 4.67 -11.90 27.94
N LEU A 217 3.57 -11.14 27.90
CA LEU A 217 3.23 -10.08 28.83
C LEU A 217 3.17 -10.58 30.30
N GLY A 218 2.90 -11.88 30.51
CA GLY A 218 2.91 -12.53 31.83
C GLY A 218 4.21 -12.34 32.64
N MET A 219 5.37 -12.29 31.99
CA MET A 219 6.66 -12.08 32.69
C MET A 219 6.94 -10.61 33.04
N LEU A 220 6.42 -9.65 32.27
CA LEU A 220 6.43 -8.24 32.69
C LEU A 220 5.56 -8.02 33.92
N PHE A 221 4.43 -8.71 33.99
CA PHE A 221 3.45 -8.52 35.05
C PHE A 221 3.95 -9.01 36.41
N SER A 222 4.65 -10.14 36.47
CA SER A 222 5.31 -10.58 37.70
C SER A 222 6.28 -9.52 38.25
N SER A 223 6.98 -8.81 37.36
CA SER A 223 7.92 -7.75 37.72
C SER A 223 7.21 -6.43 38.08
N ALA A 224 6.10 -6.09 37.40
CA ALA A 224 5.31 -4.89 37.68
C ALA A 224 4.58 -4.98 39.02
N ASP A 225 3.97 -6.13 39.34
CA ASP A 225 3.34 -6.37 40.65
C ASP A 225 4.39 -6.29 41.77
N SER A 226 5.59 -6.83 41.54
CA SER A 226 6.72 -6.72 42.48
C SER A 226 7.17 -5.26 42.69
N LEU A 227 7.23 -4.45 41.63
CA LEU A 227 7.60 -3.03 41.71
C LEU A 227 6.49 -2.17 42.33
N MET A 228 5.22 -2.51 42.13
CA MET A 228 4.07 -1.86 42.79
C MET A 228 4.02 -2.17 44.29
N VAL A 229 4.50 -3.35 44.71
CA VAL A 229 4.62 -3.71 46.14
C VAL A 229 5.81 -3.00 46.82
N MET A 230 6.87 -2.66 46.08
CA MET A 230 8.09 -2.05 46.67
C MET A 230 8.03 -0.53 46.86
N ALA A 231 7.08 0.15 46.24
CA ALA A 231 6.80 1.56 46.49
C ALA A 231 5.29 1.69 46.46
N ASN A 232 4.62 1.75 47.62
CA ASN A 232 3.19 2.01 47.74
C ASN A 232 2.94 3.49 47.40
N PRO A 233 2.63 3.88 46.14
CA PRO A 233 2.42 5.28 45.79
C PRO A 233 0.99 5.69 46.18
N GLU A 234 0.12 4.70 46.39
CA GLU A 234 -1.29 4.84 46.74
C GLU A 234 -1.51 5.25 48.20
N GLU A 235 -0.46 5.25 49.04
CA GLU A 235 -0.50 5.80 50.40
C GLU A 235 -0.20 7.31 50.46
N GLN A 236 0.20 7.95 49.34
CA GLN A 236 0.67 9.35 49.29
C GLN A 236 -0.23 10.32 48.51
N GLY A 237 -1.45 9.92 48.15
CA GLY A 237 -2.41 10.74 47.40
C GLY A 237 -2.83 10.09 46.09
N GLU A 238 -3.71 10.75 45.32
CA GLU A 238 -4.20 10.22 44.04
C GLU A 238 -3.10 10.36 42.97
N VAL A 239 -2.38 9.26 42.69
CA VAL A 239 -1.33 9.20 41.66
C VAL A 239 -1.97 9.00 40.29
N VAL A 240 -1.66 9.92 39.37
CA VAL A 240 -2.10 9.89 37.97
C VAL A 240 -1.08 9.12 37.14
N LYS A 241 -1.54 8.11 36.39
CA LYS A 241 -0.71 7.26 35.52
C LYS A 241 -0.89 7.68 34.07
N VAL A 242 0.16 8.17 33.44
CA VAL A 242 0.11 8.68 32.05
C VAL A 242 0.93 7.78 31.13
N LEU A 243 0.27 7.18 30.12
CA LEU A 243 0.97 6.41 29.08
C LEU A 243 1.54 7.37 28.02
N LEU A 244 2.86 7.37 27.86
CA LEU A 244 3.58 8.16 26.88
C LEU A 244 3.98 7.28 25.69
N VAL A 245 3.56 7.69 24.50
CA VAL A 245 3.84 7.00 23.24
C VAL A 245 4.22 8.01 22.16
N SER A 246 4.92 7.54 21.14
CA SER A 246 5.33 8.36 19.99
C SER A 246 5.66 7.47 18.80
N ASP A 247 5.68 8.06 17.61
CA ASP A 247 6.25 7.45 16.40
C ASP A 247 5.60 6.07 16.13
N LEU A 248 4.26 6.07 16.09
CA LEU A 248 3.43 4.89 15.80
C LEU A 248 3.49 4.50 14.32
N HIS A 249 3.64 5.47 13.41
CA HIS A 249 3.83 5.23 11.97
C HIS A 249 2.82 4.22 11.37
N SER A 250 1.55 4.37 11.72
CA SER A 250 0.44 3.52 11.27
C SER A 250 0.59 2.03 11.63
N ASN A 251 1.42 1.69 12.63
CA ASN A 251 1.70 0.30 12.99
C ASN A 251 0.58 -0.29 13.88
N PRO A 252 -0.15 -1.33 13.42
CA PRO A 252 -1.24 -1.94 14.19
C PRO A 252 -0.76 -2.67 15.45
N VAL A 253 0.46 -3.21 15.47
CA VAL A 253 1.05 -3.82 16.67
C VAL A 253 1.31 -2.77 17.75
N GLY A 254 1.74 -1.56 17.34
CA GLY A 254 1.92 -0.43 18.25
C GLY A 254 0.61 0.00 18.93
N ILE A 255 -0.49 0.08 18.17
CA ILE A 255 -1.82 0.42 18.72
C ILE A 255 -2.28 -0.63 19.74
N GLU A 256 -2.08 -1.90 19.43
CA GLU A 256 -2.44 -3.00 20.33
C GLU A 256 -1.56 -3.04 21.59
N LEU A 257 -0.29 -2.66 21.48
CA LEU A 257 0.60 -2.45 22.62
C LEU A 257 0.05 -1.32 23.50
N CYS A 258 -0.34 -0.18 22.93
CA CYS A 258 -0.98 0.92 23.67
C CYS A 258 -2.22 0.44 24.44
N ARG A 259 -3.12 -0.29 23.77
CA ARG A 259 -4.34 -0.84 24.39
C ARG A 259 -4.00 -1.78 25.55
N SER A 260 -3.04 -2.67 25.35
CA SER A 260 -2.61 -3.64 26.37
C SER A 260 -1.98 -2.95 27.57
N LEU A 261 -1.10 -1.98 27.35
CA LEU A 261 -0.47 -1.20 28.43
C LEU A 261 -1.50 -0.37 29.19
N ALA A 262 -2.38 0.33 28.48
CA ALA A 262 -3.40 1.18 29.09
C ALA A 262 -4.34 0.37 30.01
N ALA A 263 -4.85 -0.75 29.52
CA ALA A 263 -5.76 -1.61 30.30
C ALA A 263 -5.07 -2.26 31.50
N ARG A 264 -3.80 -2.68 31.35
CA ARG A 264 -3.10 -3.48 32.37
C ARG A 264 -2.50 -2.65 33.48
N PHE A 265 -1.85 -1.53 33.13
CA PHE A 265 -1.32 -0.60 34.12
C PHE A 265 -2.41 0.33 34.68
N LYS A 266 -3.63 0.24 34.14
CA LYS A 266 -4.79 1.09 34.49
C LYS A 266 -4.39 2.55 34.41
N VAL A 267 -3.85 2.94 33.27
CA VAL A 267 -3.43 4.33 33.03
C VAL A 267 -4.67 5.21 32.97
N ASP A 268 -4.55 6.45 33.42
CA ASP A 268 -5.66 7.40 33.45
C ASP A 268 -5.90 8.03 32.08
N PHE A 269 -4.84 8.26 31.30
CA PHE A 269 -4.89 8.76 29.94
C PHE A 269 -3.57 8.48 29.19
N LEU A 270 -3.62 8.67 27.88
CA LEU A 270 -2.49 8.49 26.96
C LEU A 270 -2.09 9.83 26.34
N ILE A 271 -0.79 10.09 26.23
CA ILE A 271 -0.21 11.18 25.45
C ILE A 271 0.57 10.57 24.28
N ASN A 272 0.18 10.93 23.06
CA ASN A 272 0.94 10.64 21.84
C ASN A 272 1.66 11.92 21.37
N SER A 273 3.00 11.89 21.41
CA SER A 273 3.86 13.03 21.04
C SER A 273 4.16 13.15 19.54
N GLY A 274 3.42 12.44 18.68
CA GLY A 274 3.39 12.66 17.23
C GLY A 274 3.89 11.50 16.40
N ASP A 275 3.88 11.69 15.08
CA ASP A 275 4.14 10.69 14.06
C ASP A 275 3.21 9.48 14.22
N LEU A 276 1.90 9.77 14.21
CA LEU A 276 0.89 8.72 14.15
C LEU A 276 0.92 8.02 12.79
N THR A 277 1.18 8.77 11.72
CA THR A 277 1.24 8.28 10.33
C THR A 277 2.66 8.41 9.77
N ASP A 278 2.99 7.64 8.72
CA ASP A 278 4.28 7.73 8.03
C ASP A 278 4.22 8.77 6.88
N MET A 279 3.07 8.88 6.20
CA MET A 279 2.89 9.77 5.04
C MET A 279 1.77 10.81 5.19
N GLY A 280 1.14 10.92 6.36
CA GLY A 280 0.05 11.88 6.59
C GLY A 280 -1.21 11.61 5.75
N SER A 281 -1.41 10.38 5.26
CA SER A 281 -2.48 10.09 4.29
C SER A 281 -3.79 9.63 4.95
N LYS A 282 -4.93 9.87 4.28
CA LYS A 282 -6.25 9.38 4.74
C LYS A 282 -6.35 7.85 4.82
N LEU A 283 -5.57 7.14 4.00
CA LEU A 283 -5.56 5.68 4.02
C LEU A 283 -4.95 5.18 5.34
N GLU A 284 -3.85 5.82 5.77
CA GLU A 284 -3.17 5.50 7.01
C GLU A 284 -4.01 5.82 8.25
N THR A 285 -4.67 6.98 8.27
CA THR A 285 -5.55 7.32 9.40
C THR A 285 -6.71 6.34 9.56
N ASN A 286 -7.26 5.81 8.46
CA ASN A 286 -8.25 4.73 8.55
C ASN A 286 -7.67 3.45 9.19
N ALA A 287 -6.40 3.13 8.94
CA ALA A 287 -5.73 1.99 9.55
C ALA A 287 -5.52 2.16 11.07
N THR A 288 -5.56 3.39 11.59
CA THR A 288 -5.40 3.70 13.01
C THR A 288 -6.73 3.85 13.78
N GLN A 289 -7.88 3.55 13.17
CA GLN A 289 -9.20 3.60 13.83
C GLN A 289 -9.29 2.81 15.15
N GLN A 290 -8.46 1.78 15.32
CA GLN A 290 -8.39 0.99 16.55
C GLN A 290 -7.91 1.79 17.78
N LEU A 291 -7.38 3.00 17.61
CA LEU A 291 -7.13 3.93 18.72
C LEU A 291 -8.38 4.15 19.58
N THR A 292 -9.57 4.13 18.99
CA THR A 292 -10.85 4.25 19.72
C THR A 292 -11.09 3.11 20.73
N ALA A 293 -10.44 1.96 20.54
CA ALA A 293 -10.58 0.79 21.40
C ALA A 293 -9.59 0.76 22.58
N ILE A 294 -8.72 1.78 22.73
CA ILE A 294 -7.78 1.88 23.85
C ILE A 294 -8.53 2.11 25.18
N GLY A 295 -9.65 2.85 25.15
CA GLY A 295 -10.56 2.99 26.29
C GLY A 295 -10.12 3.97 27.39
N VAL A 296 -9.13 4.82 27.11
CA VAL A 296 -8.76 5.96 27.97
C VAL A 296 -8.70 7.25 27.14
N PRO A 297 -8.84 8.44 27.76
CA PRO A 297 -8.64 9.72 27.07
C PRO A 297 -7.27 9.79 26.39
N GLN A 298 -7.23 10.40 25.20
CA GLN A 298 -6.04 10.50 24.36
C GLN A 298 -5.71 11.96 24.06
N LEU A 299 -4.50 12.38 24.41
CA LEU A 299 -3.96 13.68 24.05
C LEU A 299 -2.94 13.50 22.92
N PHE A 300 -3.01 14.37 21.91
CA PHE A 300 -2.19 14.24 20.71
C PHE A 300 -1.53 15.56 20.32
N VAL A 301 -0.25 15.48 19.97
CA VAL A 301 0.51 16.51 19.26
C VAL A 301 0.91 15.93 17.91
N ALA A 302 0.70 16.67 16.82
CA ALA A 302 1.13 16.22 15.49
C ALA A 302 2.66 16.28 15.34
N GLY A 303 3.24 15.21 14.80
CA GLY A 303 4.65 15.15 14.42
C GLY A 303 4.91 15.64 12.99
N ASN A 304 6.14 15.53 12.51
CA ASN A 304 6.50 16.01 11.17
C ASN A 304 5.98 15.10 10.05
N HIS A 305 5.61 13.85 10.33
CA HIS A 305 4.96 12.95 9.37
C HIS A 305 3.43 13.02 9.38
N ASP A 306 2.85 13.73 10.35
CA ASP A 306 1.42 13.97 10.43
C ASP A 306 1.02 15.18 9.60
N SER A 307 -0.26 15.23 9.20
CA SER A 307 -0.81 16.25 8.30
C SER A 307 -2.07 16.89 8.89
N PRO A 308 -2.63 17.95 8.26
CA PRO A 308 -3.95 18.46 8.61
C PRO A 308 -5.03 17.37 8.56
N GLU A 309 -4.90 16.39 7.66
CA GLU A 309 -5.78 15.21 7.60
C GLU A 309 -5.65 14.31 8.84
N THR A 310 -4.43 14.07 9.33
CA THR A 310 -4.19 13.31 10.57
C THR A 310 -4.80 14.02 11.78
N ILE A 311 -4.61 15.34 11.87
CA ILE A 311 -5.18 16.16 12.94
C ILE A 311 -6.71 16.13 12.90
N ALA A 312 -7.31 16.30 11.71
CA ALA A 312 -8.75 16.24 11.54
C ALA A 312 -9.33 14.86 11.91
N PHE A 313 -8.61 13.79 11.58
CA PHE A 313 -8.99 12.43 11.97
C PHE A 313 -8.98 12.25 13.49
N ILE A 314 -7.89 12.59 14.18
CA ILE A 314 -7.82 12.46 15.64
C ILE A 314 -8.89 13.31 16.32
N ASN A 315 -9.13 14.52 15.83
CA ASN A 315 -10.18 15.39 16.37
C ASN A 315 -11.61 14.84 16.14
N SER A 316 -11.79 13.88 15.22
CA SER A 316 -13.06 13.19 15.01
C SER A 316 -13.26 11.97 15.91
N LEU A 317 -12.19 11.48 16.55
CA LEU A 317 -12.28 10.32 17.44
C LEU A 317 -12.90 10.71 18.79
N PRO A 318 -13.75 9.85 19.39
CA PRO A 318 -14.21 10.05 20.76
C PRO A 318 -13.03 10.03 21.74
N ASP A 319 -13.18 10.74 22.84
CA ASP A 319 -12.21 10.81 23.95
C ASP A 319 -10.79 11.20 23.51
N SER A 320 -10.66 11.92 22.39
CA SER A 320 -9.38 12.37 21.83
C SER A 320 -9.32 13.88 21.75
N GLN A 321 -8.17 14.46 22.08
CA GLN A 321 -7.96 15.91 22.12
C GLN A 321 -6.60 16.30 21.52
N ILE A 322 -6.64 17.25 20.58
CA ILE A 322 -5.44 17.86 20.02
C ILE A 322 -4.91 18.92 20.99
N LEU A 323 -3.61 18.85 21.30
CA LEU A 323 -2.90 19.89 22.04
C LEU A 323 -2.37 20.94 21.06
N ASN A 324 -2.94 22.14 21.09
CA ASN A 324 -2.75 23.19 20.08
C ASN A 324 -2.23 24.52 20.67
N GLY A 325 -1.40 24.45 21.71
CA GLY A 325 -0.83 25.62 22.40
C GLY A 325 -1.74 26.24 23.46
N GLN A 326 -2.92 25.65 23.72
CA GLN A 326 -3.77 25.99 24.86
C GLN A 326 -3.58 24.98 25.98
N THR A 327 -3.47 25.46 27.22
CA THR A 327 -3.36 24.63 28.40
C THR A 327 -4.71 24.02 28.72
N ILE A 328 -4.72 22.70 28.89
CA ILE A 328 -5.88 21.93 29.33
C ILE A 328 -5.62 21.38 30.73
N THR A 329 -6.67 21.06 31.47
CA THR A 329 -6.55 20.38 32.76
C THR A 329 -7.23 19.03 32.69
N LEU A 330 -6.48 17.97 32.95
CA LEU A 330 -6.99 16.59 32.97
C LEU A 330 -6.43 15.90 34.22
N LYS A 331 -7.31 15.31 35.04
CA LYS A 331 -6.92 14.64 36.30
C LYS A 331 -6.08 15.52 37.24
N GLY A 332 -6.35 16.82 37.26
CA GLY A 332 -5.62 17.79 38.07
C GLY A 332 -4.24 18.21 37.51
N LEU A 333 -3.82 17.67 36.36
CA LEU A 333 -2.57 18.04 35.69
C LEU A 333 -2.83 19.10 34.62
N LYS A 334 -1.96 20.12 34.53
CA LYS A 334 -1.96 21.11 33.45
C LYS A 334 -1.09 20.62 32.29
N ILE A 335 -1.71 20.39 31.14
CA ILE A 335 -1.04 19.88 29.94
C ILE A 335 -1.12 20.93 28.84
N ILE A 336 0.00 21.18 28.17
CA ILE A 336 0.06 22.01 26.96
C ILE A 336 0.92 21.28 25.93
N GLY A 337 0.61 21.45 24.65
CA GLY A 337 1.39 20.82 23.58
C GLY A 337 1.37 21.62 22.30
N PHE A 338 2.38 21.42 21.46
CA PHE A 338 2.60 22.18 20.24
C PHE A 338 2.99 21.23 19.11
N ALA A 339 2.17 21.22 18.07
CA ALA A 339 2.43 20.48 16.83
C ALA A 339 3.78 20.87 16.21
N ASP A 340 4.42 19.92 15.53
CA ASP A 340 5.56 20.20 14.69
C ASP A 340 5.16 21.20 13.58
N PRO A 341 5.96 22.24 13.29
CA PRO A 341 5.63 23.20 12.24
C PRO A 341 5.36 22.55 10.87
N LEU A 342 6.00 21.43 10.56
CA LEU A 342 5.81 20.70 9.30
C LEU A 342 4.43 20.07 9.16
N SER A 343 3.75 19.76 10.28
CA SER A 343 2.40 19.19 10.27
C SER A 343 1.32 20.12 9.68
N SER A 344 1.64 21.38 9.46
CA SER A 344 0.77 22.35 8.77
C SER A 344 0.74 22.18 7.25
N GLY A 345 1.63 21.35 6.68
CA GLY A 345 1.74 21.10 5.25
C GLY A 345 1.95 19.62 4.92
N SER A 346 2.43 19.36 3.71
CA SER A 346 2.71 18.00 3.21
C SER A 346 4.20 17.64 3.23
N ALA A 347 5.07 18.56 3.64
CA ALA A 347 6.50 18.33 3.71
C ALA A 347 6.82 17.65 5.04
N VAL A 348 7.56 16.54 5.01
CA VAL A 348 7.95 15.79 6.22
C VAL A 348 9.37 16.10 6.70
N THR A 349 10.11 16.89 5.93
CA THR A 349 11.47 17.35 6.26
C THR A 349 11.68 18.78 5.76
N TYR A 350 12.54 19.53 6.44
CA TYR A 350 12.98 20.85 5.97
C TYR A 350 13.92 20.74 4.76
N GLU A 351 13.92 21.72 3.87
CA GLU A 351 14.79 21.71 2.68
C GLU A 351 16.27 21.85 3.03
N ASN A 352 16.57 22.50 4.16
CA ASN A 352 17.91 22.71 4.67
C ASN A 352 17.92 22.98 6.18
N ALA A 353 19.11 22.86 6.79
CA ALA A 353 19.31 23.01 8.23
C ALA A 353 19.02 24.42 8.76
N GLU A 354 19.17 25.47 7.94
CA GLU A 354 18.87 26.85 8.35
C GLU A 354 17.35 27.06 8.50
N GLN A 355 16.54 26.46 7.62
CA GLN A 355 15.08 26.44 7.76
C GLN A 355 14.65 25.68 9.02
N GLU A 356 15.18 24.46 9.26
CA GLU A 356 14.91 23.68 10.48
C GLU A 356 15.23 24.49 11.73
N LYS A 357 16.41 25.11 11.77
CA LYS A 357 16.84 25.94 12.90
C LYS A 357 15.93 27.14 13.11
N LYS A 358 15.53 27.84 12.05
CA LYS A 358 14.61 28.98 12.13
C LYS A 358 13.24 28.57 12.66
N ALA A 359 12.68 27.47 12.16
CA ALA A 359 11.40 26.94 12.61
C ALA A 359 11.44 26.53 14.08
N SER A 360 12.50 25.82 14.49
CA SER A 360 12.74 25.42 15.89
C SER A 360 12.84 26.62 16.84
N LEU A 361 13.54 27.69 16.45
CA LEU A 361 13.62 28.93 17.24
C LEU A 361 12.26 29.62 17.37
N GLN A 362 11.51 29.76 16.26
CA GLN A 362 10.18 30.36 16.26
C GLN A 362 9.18 29.58 17.14
N GLN A 363 9.25 28.25 17.08
CA GLN A 363 8.43 27.38 17.92
C GLN A 363 8.80 27.55 19.39
N MET A 364 10.10 27.56 19.73
CA MET A 364 10.57 27.79 21.10
C MET A 364 10.07 29.12 21.68
N ASP A 365 10.14 30.21 20.91
CA ASP A 365 9.67 31.53 21.35
C ASP A 365 8.16 31.53 21.57
N SER A 366 7.39 30.91 20.67
CA SER A 366 5.93 30.76 20.80
C SER A 366 5.55 29.97 22.07
N ILE A 367 6.29 28.90 22.37
CA ILE A 367 6.08 28.07 23.57
C ILE A 367 6.36 28.88 24.83
N LYS A 368 7.49 29.63 24.86
CA LYS A 368 7.86 30.45 26.02
C LYS A 368 6.82 31.54 26.30
N GLU A 369 6.33 32.22 25.26
CA GLU A 369 5.28 33.23 25.42
C GLU A 369 3.96 32.60 25.91
N ALA A 370 3.57 31.44 25.37
CA ALA A 370 2.38 30.74 25.84
C ALA A 370 2.49 30.34 27.33
N ILE A 371 3.63 29.81 27.77
CA ILE A 371 3.88 29.42 29.17
C ILE A 371 3.94 30.65 30.08
N LYS A 372 4.52 31.76 29.61
CA LYS A 372 4.54 33.02 30.36
C LYS A 372 3.13 33.56 30.61
N VAL A 373 2.22 33.41 29.64
CA VAL A 373 0.83 33.88 29.75
C VAL A 373 -0.05 32.91 30.54
N GLN A 374 0.07 31.61 30.29
CA GLN A 374 -0.83 30.58 30.82
C GLN A 374 -0.32 29.94 32.12
N GLY A 375 0.92 30.23 32.50
CA GLY A 375 1.61 29.65 33.64
C GLY A 375 2.38 28.37 33.31
N ARG A 376 3.23 27.97 34.24
CA ARG A 376 4.05 26.75 34.13
C ARG A 376 3.15 25.50 34.08
N PRO A 377 3.23 24.65 33.03
CA PRO A 377 2.47 23.41 32.94
C PRO A 377 3.13 22.28 33.74
N ASP A 378 2.34 21.26 34.08
CA ASP A 378 2.86 19.99 34.60
C ASP A 378 3.49 19.17 33.48
N ILE A 379 2.83 19.11 32.33
CA ILE A 379 3.29 18.38 31.15
C ILE A 379 3.33 19.30 29.92
N LEU A 380 4.48 19.37 29.27
CA LEU A 380 4.66 20.04 27.98
C LEU A 380 4.99 18.99 26.90
N VAL A 381 4.24 18.99 25.79
CA VAL A 381 4.38 18.00 24.71
C VAL A 381 4.82 18.69 23.42
N VAL A 382 5.92 18.23 22.83
CA VAL A 382 6.43 18.70 21.52
C VAL A 382 6.99 17.52 20.74
N HIS A 383 6.99 17.53 19.42
CA HIS A 383 7.52 16.37 18.69
C HIS A 383 9.07 16.34 18.63
N ASP A 384 9.71 17.47 18.32
CA ASP A 384 11.18 17.57 18.17
C ASP A 384 11.91 17.36 19.52
N TYR A 385 12.73 16.31 19.59
CA TYR A 385 13.49 15.95 20.80
C TYR A 385 14.58 16.96 21.19
N LYS A 386 15.21 17.64 20.24
CA LYS A 386 16.25 18.65 20.51
C LYS A 386 15.61 19.87 21.15
N LEU A 387 14.44 20.27 20.65
CA LEU A 387 13.64 21.34 21.21
C LEU A 387 13.09 20.95 22.58
N GLY A 388 12.46 19.77 22.71
CA GLY A 388 11.95 19.26 23.98
C GLY A 388 13.00 19.25 25.08
N ARG A 389 14.22 18.78 24.77
CA ARG A 389 15.34 18.80 25.72
C ARG A 389 15.70 20.21 26.21
N LYS A 390 15.68 21.21 25.32
CA LYS A 390 15.93 22.62 25.70
C LYS A 390 14.80 23.22 26.54
N LEU A 391 13.58 22.71 26.38
CA LEU A 391 12.38 23.18 27.09
C LEU A 391 12.20 22.52 28.46
N THR A 392 13.00 21.52 28.83
CA THR A 392 12.93 20.78 30.11
C THR A 392 12.70 21.68 31.34
N PRO A 393 13.37 22.84 31.51
CA PRO A 393 13.16 23.69 32.68
C PRO A 393 11.76 24.34 32.78
N LEU A 394 10.99 24.36 31.69
CA LEU A 394 9.72 25.07 31.58
C LEU A 394 8.50 24.26 32.03
N ALA A 395 8.66 22.98 32.35
CA ALA A 395 7.58 22.10 32.80
C ALA A 395 8.10 21.09 33.84
N ASN A 396 7.21 20.40 34.54
CA ASN A 396 7.63 19.30 35.42
C ASN A 396 8.06 18.08 34.59
N LEU A 397 7.36 17.82 33.49
CA LEU A 397 7.66 16.80 32.50
C LEU A 397 7.56 17.38 31.08
N VAL A 398 8.59 17.17 30.26
CA VAL A 398 8.58 17.47 28.82
C VAL A 398 8.61 16.17 28.03
N VAL A 399 7.63 15.95 27.16
CA VAL A 399 7.47 14.73 26.37
C VAL A 399 7.77 15.03 24.90
N SER A 400 8.58 14.18 24.25
CA SER A 400 8.90 14.31 22.81
C SER A 400 9.10 13.01 22.05
N GLY A 401 9.27 13.08 20.72
CA GLY A 401 9.44 11.93 19.81
C GLY A 401 10.57 12.08 18.78
N HIS A 402 10.28 11.75 17.52
CA HIS A 402 11.07 12.01 16.30
C HIS A 402 12.33 11.15 16.08
N ASN A 403 13.15 10.91 17.10
CA ASN A 403 14.42 10.20 16.93
C ASN A 403 14.34 8.68 17.15
N HIS A 404 13.14 8.16 17.43
CA HIS A 404 12.83 6.75 17.69
C HIS A 404 13.62 6.13 18.87
N ARG A 405 14.24 6.93 19.75
CA ARG A 405 15.09 6.46 20.85
C ARG A 405 14.49 6.82 22.20
N ILE A 406 14.22 5.79 23.00
CA ILE A 406 13.76 5.97 24.37
C ILE A 406 14.83 6.63 25.25
N GLN A 407 14.48 7.72 25.91
CA GLN A 407 15.39 8.54 26.73
C GLN A 407 14.62 9.20 27.88
N ILE A 408 15.05 8.99 29.12
CA ILE A 408 14.51 9.68 30.30
C ILE A 408 15.67 10.41 31.02
N GLU A 409 15.70 11.74 30.92
CA GLU A 409 16.78 12.59 31.43
C GLU A 409 16.24 13.60 32.44
N GLU A 410 16.89 13.72 33.59
CA GLU A 410 16.59 14.79 34.56
C GLU A 410 17.29 16.06 34.10
N GLY A 411 16.56 17.18 34.09
CA GLY A 411 17.11 18.48 33.78
C GLY A 411 18.15 18.93 34.82
N SER A 412 18.98 19.89 34.43
CA SER A 412 19.91 20.55 35.35
C SER A 412 19.17 21.06 36.60
N GLU A 413 19.77 20.87 37.77
CA GLU A 413 19.23 21.31 39.07
C GLU A 413 17.82 20.77 39.41
N SER A 414 17.39 19.65 38.81
CA SER A 414 16.06 19.05 39.04
C SER A 414 14.89 19.98 38.68
N GLU A 415 15.07 20.84 37.67
CA GLU A 415 14.04 21.77 37.21
C GLU A 415 12.97 21.15 36.30
N GLY A 416 13.08 19.87 35.95
CA GLY A 416 12.11 19.14 35.14
C GLY A 416 12.69 17.81 34.64
N VAL A 417 11.87 17.01 33.98
CA VAL A 417 12.29 15.74 33.37
C VAL A 417 11.94 15.74 31.89
N PHE A 418 12.92 15.37 31.06
CA PHE A 418 12.73 15.11 29.65
C PHE A 418 12.44 13.63 29.44
N ALA A 419 11.35 13.31 28.75
CA ALA A 419 10.95 11.96 28.41
C ALA A 419 10.69 11.83 26.90
N ASN A 420 11.45 10.96 26.26
CA ASN A 420 11.15 10.45 24.93
C ASN A 420 10.78 8.97 25.08
N PRO A 421 9.54 8.55 24.77
CA PRO A 421 9.11 7.16 24.90
C PRO A 421 9.71 6.25 23.80
N GLY A 422 10.47 6.79 22.85
CA GLY A 422 11.06 6.09 21.73
C GLY A 422 10.06 5.91 20.60
N THR A 423 10.07 4.74 19.97
CA THR A 423 9.10 4.38 18.92
C THR A 423 8.15 3.29 19.41
N THR A 424 6.87 3.63 19.49
CA THR A 424 5.81 2.66 19.79
C THR A 424 5.39 1.90 18.53
N GLY A 425 5.71 2.41 17.34
CA GLY A 425 5.43 1.78 16.05
C GLY A 425 6.60 1.00 15.43
N ALA A 426 7.77 0.98 16.05
CA ALA A 426 8.97 0.31 15.54
C ALA A 426 9.30 0.64 14.06
N SER A 427 9.14 1.89 13.65
CA SER A 427 9.26 2.38 12.25
C SER A 427 8.17 1.91 11.28
N GLY A 428 6.95 1.74 11.77
CA GLY A 428 5.75 1.56 10.95
C GLY A 428 5.66 0.20 10.27
N LEU A 429 4.91 0.13 9.16
CA LEU A 429 4.81 -1.06 8.32
C LEU A 429 6.19 -1.53 7.81
N ARG A 430 7.09 -0.59 7.49
CA ARG A 430 8.47 -0.89 7.05
C ARG A 430 9.24 -1.67 8.12
N GLY A 431 9.01 -1.35 9.39
CA GLY A 431 9.57 -2.06 10.54
C GLY A 431 9.12 -3.51 10.65
N LEU A 432 7.85 -3.81 10.34
CA LEU A 432 7.29 -5.17 10.37
C LEU A 432 7.98 -6.11 9.37
N TYR A 433 8.42 -5.58 8.23
CA TYR A 433 9.11 -6.35 7.19
C TYR A 433 10.64 -6.26 7.28
N SER A 434 11.18 -5.50 8.24
CA SER A 434 12.62 -5.31 8.38
C SER A 434 13.27 -6.46 9.15
N GLU A 435 14.35 -7.03 8.60
CA GLU A 435 15.14 -8.06 9.29
C GLU A 435 15.83 -7.53 10.57
N SER A 436 15.91 -6.21 10.73
CA SER A 436 16.61 -5.53 11.84
C SER A 436 15.84 -5.54 13.16
N GLY A 437 14.55 -5.93 13.19
CA GLY A 437 13.81 -6.20 14.42
C GLY A 437 13.78 -5.01 15.40
N ILE A 438 13.42 -3.82 14.91
CA ILE A 438 13.34 -2.60 15.72
C ILE A 438 12.44 -2.86 16.93
N SER A 439 12.94 -2.54 18.12
CA SER A 439 12.21 -2.77 19.36
C SER A 439 11.14 -1.70 19.56
N TYR A 440 9.95 -2.14 19.95
CA TYR A 440 8.86 -1.28 20.37
C TYR A 440 9.19 -0.70 21.74
N SER A 441 8.73 0.52 22.01
CA SER A 441 8.97 1.19 23.28
C SER A 441 7.81 2.13 23.65
N ALA A 442 7.61 2.27 24.95
CA ALA A 442 6.66 3.20 25.57
C ALA A 442 7.15 3.55 26.98
N ALA A 443 6.57 4.59 27.58
CA ALA A 443 6.84 4.94 28.96
C ALA A 443 5.55 5.20 29.75
N ILE A 444 5.54 4.93 31.05
CA ILE A 444 4.42 5.29 31.94
C ILE A 444 4.95 6.23 33.01
N ALA A 445 4.42 7.46 33.03
CA ALA A 445 4.75 8.46 34.02
C ALA A 445 3.76 8.40 35.20
N TYR A 446 4.29 8.44 36.42
CA TYR A 446 3.53 8.45 37.67
C TYR A 446 3.63 9.84 38.29
N ILE A 447 2.53 10.59 38.30
CA ILE A 447 2.53 12.01 38.67
C ILE A 447 1.52 12.23 39.80
N ILE A 448 1.93 12.90 40.87
CA ILE A 448 0.99 13.44 41.86
C ILE A 448 0.70 14.89 41.47
N PRO A 449 -0.57 15.25 41.19
CA PRO A 449 -0.95 16.64 40.94
C PRO A 449 -0.47 17.56 42.07
N GLY A 450 0.25 18.63 41.72
CA GLY A 450 0.84 19.57 42.67
C GLY A 450 2.21 19.18 43.24
N ASN A 451 2.56 17.89 43.28
CA ASN A 451 3.87 17.43 43.82
C ASN A 451 4.88 17.10 42.70
N GLY A 452 4.38 16.72 41.53
CA GLY A 452 5.21 16.44 40.34
C GLY A 452 5.40 14.96 40.04
N LEU A 453 6.40 14.68 39.19
CA LEU A 453 6.70 13.35 38.65
C LEU A 453 7.47 12.51 39.67
N LEU A 454 6.93 11.34 40.03
CA LEU A 454 7.52 10.40 41.00
C LEU A 454 8.44 9.37 40.35
N ALA A 455 8.00 8.81 39.23
CA ALA A 455 8.69 7.72 38.57
C ALA A 455 8.29 7.65 37.10
N VAL A 456 9.14 7.03 36.31
CA VAL A 456 8.85 6.63 34.93
C VAL A 456 9.19 5.17 34.75
N ASP A 457 8.22 4.40 34.28
CA ASP A 457 8.39 3.01 33.87
C ASP A 457 8.67 2.97 32.37
N ILE A 458 9.85 2.50 31.99
CA ILE A 458 10.30 2.32 30.62
C ILE A 458 9.98 0.90 30.20
N ILE A 459 9.17 0.76 29.14
CA ILE A 459 8.77 -0.53 28.59
C ILE A 459 9.39 -0.68 27.22
N LYS A 460 10.03 -1.83 26.96
CA LYS A 460 10.53 -2.19 25.63
C LYS A 460 10.08 -3.60 25.28
N TYR A 461 9.82 -3.82 24.00
CA TYR A 461 9.55 -5.14 23.43
C TYR A 461 10.43 -5.36 22.21
N SER A 462 11.23 -6.42 22.24
CA SER A 462 12.06 -6.81 21.11
C SER A 462 11.37 -7.93 20.33
N PRO A 463 10.97 -7.70 19.06
CA PRO A 463 10.39 -8.74 18.23
C PRO A 463 11.36 -9.89 17.95
N ALA A 464 12.66 -9.58 17.85
CA ALA A 464 13.71 -10.56 17.55
C ALA A 464 13.86 -11.60 18.67
N THR A 465 13.83 -11.18 19.94
CA THR A 465 13.93 -12.09 21.09
C THR A 465 12.57 -12.47 21.67
N GLN A 466 11.48 -11.82 21.24
CA GLN A 466 10.13 -11.92 21.79
C GLN A 466 10.06 -11.62 23.30
N GLN A 467 11.01 -10.84 23.79
CA GLN A 467 11.12 -10.47 25.20
C GLN A 467 10.68 -9.04 25.43
N PHE A 468 10.11 -8.85 26.59
CA PHE A 468 9.83 -7.55 27.15
C PHE A 468 10.82 -7.19 28.25
N SER A 469 11.12 -5.91 28.40
CA SER A 469 11.83 -5.36 29.55
C SER A 469 11.02 -4.22 30.17
N LEU A 470 10.98 -4.17 31.50
CA LEU A 470 10.42 -3.08 32.28
C LEU A 470 11.52 -2.56 33.21
N GLU A 471 11.80 -1.27 33.12
CA GLU A 471 12.78 -0.57 33.94
C GLU A 471 12.10 0.62 34.61
N ARG A 472 12.10 0.68 35.94
CA ARG A 472 11.58 1.82 36.70
C ARG A 472 12.71 2.78 37.04
N LYS A 473 12.57 4.04 36.61
CA LYS A 473 13.39 5.14 37.08
C LYS A 473 12.63 5.93 38.14
N LEU A 474 13.10 5.86 39.39
CA LEU A 474 12.61 6.70 40.48
C LEU A 474 13.18 8.11 40.33
N LEU A 475 12.33 9.11 40.54
CA LEU A 475 12.68 10.52 40.44
C LEU A 475 12.40 11.16 41.80
N ASN A 476 13.28 12.04 42.25
CA ASN A 476 13.12 12.69 43.55
C ASN A 476 11.90 13.63 43.49
N ALA A 477 10.81 13.25 44.15
CA ALA A 477 9.69 14.16 44.39
C ALA A 477 10.19 15.37 45.17
N LYS A 478 9.92 16.59 44.69
CA LYS A 478 10.19 17.79 45.48
C LYS A 478 9.32 17.71 46.74
N PRO A 479 9.88 17.83 47.96
CA PRO A 479 9.08 17.99 49.16
C PRO A 479 8.23 19.26 48.97
N GLY A 480 6.91 19.13 48.97
CA GLY A 480 6.00 20.24 48.74
C GLY A 480 6.29 21.41 49.69
N ALA A 481 6.31 22.62 49.14
CA ALA A 481 6.09 23.82 49.94
C ALA A 481 4.67 23.72 50.52
N GLN A 482 4.58 23.85 51.85
CA GLN A 482 3.32 23.87 52.61
C GLN A 482 2.39 24.99 52.14
#